data_AF-A0A3F2RLM4-F1
#
_entry.id   AF-A0A3F2RLM4-F1
#
_cell.length_a   1.000
_cell.length_b   1.000
_cell.length_c   1.000
_cell.angle_alpha   90.00
_cell.angle_beta   90.00
_cell.angle_gamma   90.00
#
_symmetry.space_group_name_H-M   'P 1'
#
loop_
_entity.id
_entity.type
_entity.pdbx_description
1 polymer ?
#
loop_
_entity_poly.entity_id
_entity_poly.type
_entity_poly.pdbx_seq_one_letter_code
_entity_poly.pdbx_strand_id
1 'polypeptide(L)'
;MCSLPTGRSEGQEDPVLAALGDALISATKDSIVWVGYLSTIGVYGETNGVAVDESAPVGSTVKRSQMRIKAERLWLDSGLPAHVFRIAGIYGPGRGTITKVRSGTASRIHIPGRVFNRIHVDDIVNILLASAARPNPGGIYNVCDDEPAPADEVTAYACELLGVPVMPSQSWEEAERNMSAMAKTFYAESKITSNRRIKEELSVKLIHPSYREGLLAQVLEEEKQLGGDLTGSSSDVHPPLAPAAAGKLVVLVNIGSLRAEPYLDLRQISFRLSRALGQPVVPSSFRFSNRVNPDELNGLQAKTFEMVLTEHLALRGQLASEIIVLPLFFGKSSTLTDFLPKTIKKVWAAATPAPSAPLTVRVGNCLVDCENPSDTRIAQILLERIQAVVDLSTVKEEVTILVMDHGTPNREVHESREFVAQELRGLLKDNHAVKLVDTACMERREGAEYDFNDPLLAGALDHYSVTTGIVVVAKMFLSNGRHAGEKGDIEEIVDAVNERHPGVDIRVTEALGTHELLSETMHDRYRAALGKEVPDYAFVPAE
;
A
#
# COMPACT_ATOMS: atom_id res chain seq x y z
N MET A 1 18.07 -12.55 18.83
CA MET A 1 17.11 -12.86 17.75
C MET A 1 15.80 -12.14 18.04
N CYS A 2 15.21 -11.44 17.07
CA CYS A 2 13.89 -10.81 17.20
C CYS A 2 12.83 -11.63 16.45
N SER A 3 11.76 -12.06 17.11
CA SER A 3 10.72 -12.91 16.52
C SER A 3 9.61 -12.11 15.81
N LEU A 4 8.99 -12.72 14.79
CA LEU A 4 7.89 -12.18 13.99
C LEU A 4 6.54 -12.35 14.69
N PRO A 5 5.58 -11.44 14.49
CA PRO A 5 4.26 -11.56 15.10
C PRO A 5 3.46 -12.78 14.60
N THR A 6 2.55 -13.29 15.45
CA THR A 6 1.65 -14.41 15.13
C THR A 6 0.87 -14.19 13.83
N GLY A 7 0.57 -15.30 13.12
CA GLY A 7 -0.14 -15.29 11.84
C GLY A 7 -1.52 -14.63 11.87
N ARG A 8 -2.00 -14.22 10.68
CA ARG A 8 -3.23 -13.43 10.48
C ARG A 8 -4.52 -14.25 10.50
N SER A 9 -4.44 -15.58 10.62
CA SER A 9 -5.56 -16.52 10.53
C SER A 9 -5.91 -17.17 11.89
N GLU A 10 -7.20 -17.49 12.09
CA GLU A 10 -7.67 -18.19 13.30
C GLU A 10 -6.97 -19.55 13.46
N GLY A 11 -6.50 -19.83 14.68
CA GLY A 11 -5.90 -21.12 15.04
C GLY A 11 -4.39 -21.26 14.78
N GLN A 12 -3.72 -20.27 14.19
CA GLN A 12 -2.26 -20.32 13.99
C GLN A 12 -1.50 -20.04 15.30
N GLU A 13 -0.64 -20.98 15.69
CA GLU A 13 0.38 -20.80 16.73
C GLU A 13 1.46 -19.78 16.28
N ASP A 14 2.39 -19.42 17.17
CA ASP A 14 3.55 -18.60 16.79
C ASP A 14 4.31 -19.29 15.64
N PRO A 15 4.38 -18.70 14.44
CA PRO A 15 4.85 -19.41 13.25
C PRO A 15 6.33 -19.76 13.33
N VAL A 16 7.11 -19.04 14.15
CA VAL A 16 8.55 -19.29 14.32
C VAL A 16 8.75 -20.47 15.27
N LEU A 17 8.12 -20.47 16.44
CA LEU A 17 8.22 -21.60 17.35
C LEU A 17 7.56 -22.87 16.80
N ALA A 18 6.42 -22.73 16.11
CA ALA A 18 5.74 -23.86 15.49
C ALA A 18 6.56 -24.52 14.38
N ALA A 19 7.22 -23.72 13.53
CA ALA A 19 7.98 -24.26 12.40
C ALA A 19 9.42 -24.66 12.77
N LEU A 20 10.05 -23.92 13.70
CA LEU A 20 11.49 -23.97 13.93
C LEU A 20 11.88 -24.20 15.39
N GLY A 21 10.94 -24.33 16.33
CA GLY A 21 11.21 -24.38 17.77
C GLY A 21 12.32 -25.35 18.16
N ASP A 22 12.16 -26.64 17.86
CA ASP A 22 13.14 -27.69 18.21
C ASP A 22 14.50 -27.46 17.53
N ALA A 23 14.50 -27.08 16.25
CA ALA A 23 15.71 -26.82 15.50
C ALA A 23 16.46 -25.60 16.04
N LEU A 24 15.73 -24.54 16.39
CA LEU A 24 16.25 -23.31 16.93
C LEU A 24 16.85 -23.53 18.31
N ILE A 25 16.14 -24.22 19.19
CA ILE A 25 16.63 -24.57 20.54
C ILE A 25 17.87 -25.44 20.42
N SER A 26 17.82 -26.51 19.62
CA SER A 26 18.97 -27.42 19.44
C SER A 26 20.21 -26.70 18.90
N ALA A 27 20.04 -25.80 17.92
CA ALA A 27 21.14 -25.08 17.30
C ALA A 27 21.71 -23.93 18.15
N THR A 28 20.94 -23.40 19.11
CA THR A 28 21.30 -22.15 19.79
C THR A 28 21.36 -22.21 21.31
N LYS A 29 20.90 -23.30 21.96
CA LYS A 29 20.81 -23.43 23.42
C LYS A 29 22.08 -23.06 24.20
N ASP A 30 23.26 -23.28 23.61
CA ASP A 30 24.56 -23.03 24.26
C ASP A 30 25.26 -21.75 23.77
N SER A 31 24.69 -21.03 22.80
CA SER A 31 25.34 -19.89 22.13
C SER A 31 24.50 -18.60 22.11
N ILE A 32 23.17 -18.71 22.27
CA ILE A 32 22.30 -17.54 22.32
C ILE A 32 22.20 -17.01 23.75
N VAL A 33 22.45 -15.71 23.89
CA VAL A 33 22.42 -15.02 25.19
C VAL A 33 21.23 -14.08 25.34
N TRP A 34 20.50 -13.82 24.25
CA TRP A 34 19.34 -12.93 24.25
C TRP A 34 18.38 -13.20 23.09
N VAL A 35 17.10 -13.35 23.42
CA VAL A 35 15.97 -13.42 22.49
C VAL A 35 14.96 -12.34 22.87
N GLY A 36 14.52 -11.56 21.88
CA GLY A 36 13.49 -10.54 22.05
C GLY A 36 12.22 -10.92 21.29
N TYR A 37 11.13 -11.11 22.01
CA TYR A 37 9.79 -11.27 21.44
C TYR A 37 9.07 -9.93 21.41
N LEU A 38 8.73 -9.46 20.20
CA LEU A 38 8.02 -8.20 20.02
C LEU A 38 6.51 -8.44 20.09
N SER A 39 5.94 -8.08 21.23
CA SER A 39 4.53 -8.18 21.55
C SER A 39 3.82 -6.83 21.42
N THR A 40 2.62 -6.71 21.99
CA THR A 40 1.82 -5.49 22.03
C THR A 40 1.25 -5.25 23.42
N ILE A 41 1.09 -3.98 23.81
CA ILE A 41 0.30 -3.61 25.00
C ILE A 41 -1.19 -3.99 24.88
N GLY A 42 -1.65 -4.38 23.68
CA GLY A 42 -3.01 -4.87 23.48
C GLY A 42 -3.37 -6.11 24.28
N VAL A 43 -2.39 -6.81 24.88
CA VAL A 43 -2.60 -7.98 25.74
C VAL A 43 -3.31 -7.67 27.06
N TYR A 44 -3.20 -6.44 27.57
CA TYR A 44 -3.84 -6.03 28.81
C TYR A 44 -5.36 -5.91 28.68
N GLY A 45 -5.85 -5.49 27.51
CA GLY A 45 -7.26 -5.18 27.31
C GLY A 45 -7.64 -3.80 27.86
N GLU A 46 -8.87 -3.67 28.35
CA GLU A 46 -9.38 -2.45 28.97
C GLU A 46 -8.84 -2.27 30.40
N THR A 47 -8.34 -1.07 30.69
CA THR A 47 -7.73 -0.71 31.99
C THR A 47 -8.55 0.33 32.74
N ASN A 48 -9.65 0.81 32.17
CA ASN A 48 -10.56 1.81 32.72
C ASN A 48 -9.83 3.10 33.15
N GLY A 49 -8.81 3.50 32.38
CA GLY A 49 -8.01 4.69 32.66
C GLY A 49 -6.95 4.52 33.76
N VAL A 50 -6.74 3.31 34.28
CA VAL A 50 -5.67 3.02 35.23
C VAL A 50 -4.38 2.71 34.48
N ALA A 51 -3.29 3.39 34.82
CA ALA A 51 -1.96 3.06 34.31
C ALA A 51 -1.50 1.72 34.88
N VAL A 52 -1.17 0.76 34.01
CA VAL A 52 -0.72 -0.58 34.40
C VAL A 52 0.76 -0.81 34.05
N ASP A 53 1.45 -1.57 34.89
CA ASP A 53 2.83 -2.02 34.63
C ASP A 53 2.85 -3.48 34.14
N GLU A 54 4.05 -4.05 34.03
CA GLU A 54 4.27 -5.40 33.52
C GLU A 54 3.79 -6.52 34.45
N SER A 55 3.44 -6.19 35.70
CA SER A 55 2.83 -7.13 36.66
C SER A 55 1.33 -7.28 36.49
N ALA A 56 0.69 -6.36 35.76
CA ALA A 56 -0.75 -6.40 35.55
C ALA A 56 -1.19 -7.64 34.76
N PRO A 57 -2.37 -8.19 35.07
CA PRO A 57 -2.90 -9.35 34.36
C PRO A 57 -3.12 -9.04 32.88
N VAL A 58 -2.83 -10.02 32.04
CA VAL A 58 -3.18 -10.00 30.62
C VAL A 58 -4.54 -10.67 30.42
N GLY A 59 -5.44 -10.05 29.67
CA GLY A 59 -6.85 -10.47 29.65
C GLY A 59 -7.70 -9.82 28.56
N SER A 60 -7.10 -9.34 27.47
CA SER A 60 -7.86 -8.74 26.38
C SER A 60 -8.93 -9.68 25.81
N THR A 61 -10.09 -9.12 25.53
CA THR A 61 -11.22 -9.81 24.89
C THR A 61 -11.05 -9.92 23.37
N VAL A 62 -10.10 -9.17 22.81
CA VAL A 62 -9.81 -9.14 21.40
C VAL A 62 -9.02 -10.38 20.98
N LYS A 63 -9.57 -11.18 20.05
CA LYS A 63 -9.00 -12.46 19.58
C LYS A 63 -7.50 -12.36 19.22
N ARG A 64 -7.08 -11.34 18.46
CA ARG A 64 -5.65 -11.15 18.09
C ARG A 64 -4.74 -10.92 19.30
N SER A 65 -5.23 -10.27 20.35
CA SER A 65 -4.50 -10.05 21.60
C SER A 65 -4.42 -11.35 22.41
N GLN A 66 -5.46 -12.19 22.38
CA GLN A 66 -5.41 -13.51 23.00
C GLN A 66 -4.38 -14.44 22.35
N MET A 67 -4.27 -14.41 21.01
CA MET A 67 -3.21 -15.11 20.30
C MET A 67 -1.83 -14.60 20.72
N ARG A 68 -1.70 -13.30 20.95
CA ARG A 68 -0.47 -12.70 21.45
C ARG A 68 -0.09 -13.18 22.85
N ILE A 69 -1.06 -13.25 23.76
CA ILE A 69 -0.86 -13.78 25.12
C ILE A 69 -0.32 -15.21 25.07
N LYS A 70 -0.90 -16.06 24.22
CA LYS A 70 -0.42 -17.44 24.02
C LYS A 70 1.04 -17.45 23.53
N ALA A 71 1.36 -16.62 22.54
CA ALA A 71 2.71 -16.55 22.00
C ALA A 71 3.73 -16.00 23.02
N GLU A 72 3.39 -14.98 23.82
CA GLU A 72 4.23 -14.51 24.93
C GLU A 72 4.61 -15.69 25.85
N ARG A 73 3.62 -16.52 26.20
CA ARG A 73 3.84 -17.68 27.05
C ARG A 73 4.73 -18.73 26.39
N LEU A 74 4.49 -19.05 25.12
CA LEU A 74 5.32 -20.01 24.36
C LEU A 74 6.79 -19.57 24.31
N TRP A 75 7.06 -18.29 24.07
CA TRP A 75 8.43 -17.76 24.06
C TRP A 75 9.09 -17.81 25.42
N LEU A 76 8.36 -17.45 26.49
CA LEU A 76 8.88 -17.53 27.87
C LEU A 76 9.14 -18.98 28.31
N ASP A 77 8.31 -19.93 27.88
CA ASP A 77 8.42 -21.36 28.22
C ASP A 77 9.35 -22.14 27.28
N SER A 78 9.93 -21.51 26.24
CA SER A 78 10.76 -22.16 25.22
C SER A 78 12.11 -22.69 25.73
N GLY A 79 12.54 -22.30 26.92
CA GLY A 79 13.88 -22.58 27.45
C GLY A 79 15.00 -21.71 26.88
N LEU A 80 14.68 -20.79 25.96
CA LEU A 80 15.60 -19.77 25.45
C LEU A 80 15.68 -18.57 26.43
N PRO A 81 16.75 -17.74 26.37
CA PRO A 81 16.85 -16.51 27.15
C PRO A 81 15.94 -15.39 26.59
N ALA A 82 14.63 -15.64 26.62
CA ALA A 82 13.61 -14.82 26.00
C ALA A 82 13.18 -13.63 26.87
N HIS A 83 12.86 -12.52 26.22
CA HIS A 83 12.33 -11.29 26.80
C HIS A 83 11.11 -10.88 25.99
N VAL A 84 10.10 -10.31 26.64
CA VAL A 84 8.88 -9.84 25.98
C VAL A 84 8.84 -8.32 25.99
N PHE A 85 8.64 -7.73 24.83
CA PHE A 85 8.50 -6.28 24.65
C PHE A 85 7.08 -5.97 24.21
N ARG A 86 6.24 -5.45 25.10
CA ARG A 86 4.84 -5.07 24.80
C ARG A 86 4.84 -3.67 24.18
N ILE A 87 4.80 -3.61 22.85
CA ILE A 87 4.95 -2.36 22.09
C ILE A 87 3.62 -1.61 21.97
N ALA A 88 3.68 -0.30 22.21
CA ALA A 88 2.58 0.65 22.02
C ALA A 88 2.36 1.02 20.53
N GLY A 89 1.53 2.03 20.25
CA GLY A 89 1.32 2.51 18.89
C GLY A 89 2.61 3.10 18.29
N ILE A 90 3.15 2.47 17.25
CA ILE A 90 4.45 2.84 16.67
C ILE A 90 4.30 4.03 15.72
N TYR A 91 5.14 5.06 15.90
CA TYR A 91 5.29 6.19 14.98
C TYR A 91 6.79 6.47 14.69
N GLY A 92 7.07 7.37 13.75
CA GLY A 92 8.40 7.64 13.22
C GLY A 92 8.42 7.60 11.69
N PRO A 93 9.57 7.83 11.04
CA PRO A 93 9.65 8.03 9.59
C PRO A 93 8.88 7.01 8.75
N GLY A 94 8.02 7.51 7.86
CA GLY A 94 7.19 6.68 6.96
C GLY A 94 6.03 5.93 7.63
N ARG A 95 5.72 6.21 8.90
CA ARG A 95 4.53 5.69 9.60
C ARG A 95 3.96 6.68 10.60
N GLY A 96 2.78 6.35 11.14
CA GLY A 96 2.16 7.10 12.22
C GLY A 96 1.38 8.33 11.74
N THR A 97 1.13 9.26 12.65
CA THR A 97 0.19 10.36 12.43
C THR A 97 0.67 11.35 11.37
N ILE A 98 1.95 11.74 11.36
CA ILE A 98 2.54 12.60 10.32
C ILE A 98 2.28 12.05 8.93
N THR A 99 2.57 10.76 8.71
CA THR A 99 2.35 10.10 7.41
C THR A 99 0.88 10.10 7.01
N LYS A 100 -0.03 9.85 7.96
CA LYS A 100 -1.48 9.87 7.68
C LYS A 100 -1.96 11.27 7.31
N VAL A 101 -1.54 12.30 8.04
CA VAL A 101 -1.88 13.70 7.74
C VAL A 101 -1.36 14.08 6.35
N ARG A 102 -0.09 13.77 6.06
CA ARG A 102 0.51 13.97 4.74
C ARG A 102 -0.31 13.32 3.63
N SER A 103 -0.69 12.06 3.79
CA SER A 103 -1.47 11.30 2.80
C SER A 103 -2.96 11.64 2.71
N GLY A 104 -3.48 12.57 3.51
CA GLY A 104 -4.91 12.90 3.56
C GLY A 104 -5.81 11.79 4.15
N THR A 105 -5.23 10.75 4.76
CA THR A 105 -5.98 9.62 5.34
C THR A 105 -6.18 9.72 6.86
N ALA A 106 -5.64 10.79 7.47
CA ALA A 106 -5.86 11.07 8.88
C ALA A 106 -7.31 11.49 9.13
N SER A 107 -7.81 11.16 10.33
CA SER A 107 -9.11 11.61 10.80
C SER A 107 -9.00 12.02 12.26
N ARG A 108 -9.69 13.09 12.64
CA ARG A 108 -9.59 13.69 13.98
C ARG A 108 -10.80 13.31 14.84
N ILE A 109 -10.75 12.12 15.41
CA ILE A 109 -11.86 11.55 16.19
C ILE A 109 -11.67 11.85 17.67
N HIS A 110 -12.59 12.61 18.25
CA HIS A 110 -12.58 12.91 19.67
C HIS A 110 -13.38 11.86 20.46
N ILE A 111 -12.74 11.26 21.46
CA ILE A 111 -13.38 10.33 22.39
C ILE A 111 -13.08 10.83 23.81
N PRO A 112 -14.07 11.38 24.55
CA PRO A 112 -13.85 11.98 25.85
C PRO A 112 -13.13 11.04 26.84
N GLY A 113 -12.08 11.55 27.49
CA GLY A 113 -11.32 10.83 28.51
C GLY A 113 -10.46 9.67 27.99
N ARG A 114 -10.39 9.44 26.67
CA ARG A 114 -9.62 8.33 26.10
C ARG A 114 -8.27 8.78 25.59
N VAL A 115 -7.23 8.11 26.06
CA VAL A 115 -5.83 8.33 25.67
C VAL A 115 -5.22 7.07 25.08
N PHE A 116 -4.14 7.23 24.31
CA PHE A 116 -3.42 6.14 23.67
C PHE A 116 -1.92 6.24 23.97
N ASN A 117 -1.30 5.15 24.37
CA ASN A 117 0.16 5.07 24.45
C ASN A 117 0.77 4.94 23.05
N ARG A 118 1.94 5.53 22.86
CA ARG A 118 2.70 5.49 21.60
C ARG A 118 4.17 5.24 21.89
N ILE A 119 4.96 4.99 20.87
CA ILE A 119 6.42 4.92 20.96
C ILE A 119 7.05 5.25 19.62
N HIS A 120 8.14 6.02 19.63
CA HIS A 120 8.93 6.28 18.44
C HIS A 120 9.75 5.04 18.05
N VAL A 121 9.96 4.82 16.75
CA VAL A 121 10.71 3.67 16.24
C VAL A 121 12.13 3.59 16.81
N ASP A 122 12.81 4.72 16.97
CA ASP A 122 14.17 4.77 17.51
C ASP A 122 14.22 4.37 18.99
N ASP A 123 13.18 4.70 19.75
CA ASP A 123 13.10 4.30 21.14
C ASP A 123 12.85 2.81 21.31
N ILE A 124 12.09 2.19 20.39
CA ILE A 124 11.99 0.72 20.35
C ILE A 124 13.40 0.13 20.20
N VAL A 125 14.19 0.62 19.24
CA VAL A 125 15.55 0.13 19.00
C VAL A 125 16.44 0.36 20.23
N ASN A 126 16.41 1.56 20.81
CA ASN A 126 17.17 1.91 22.01
C ASN A 126 16.86 0.96 23.18
N ILE A 127 15.59 0.65 23.42
CA ILE A 127 15.15 -0.28 24.47
C ILE A 127 15.65 -1.71 24.20
N LEU A 128 15.51 -2.19 22.95
CA LEU A 128 15.96 -3.53 22.58
C LEU A 128 17.47 -3.68 22.73
N LEU A 129 18.25 -2.68 22.30
CA LEU A 129 19.70 -2.66 22.48
C LEU A 129 20.09 -2.61 23.95
N ALA A 130 19.40 -1.80 24.76
CA ALA A 130 19.65 -1.74 26.21
C ALA A 130 19.36 -3.08 26.91
N SER A 131 18.29 -3.77 26.52
CA SER A 131 17.98 -5.12 27.01
C SER A 131 18.99 -6.16 26.54
N ALA A 132 19.42 -6.11 25.28
CA ALA A 132 20.43 -7.03 24.75
C ALA A 132 21.80 -6.85 25.43
N ALA A 133 22.14 -5.62 25.82
CA ALA A 133 23.36 -5.30 26.55
C ALA A 133 23.32 -5.73 28.04
N ARG A 134 22.12 -5.87 28.61
CA ARG A 134 21.90 -6.34 29.98
C ARG A 134 20.79 -7.39 30.01
N PRO A 135 21.05 -8.61 29.49
CA PRO A 135 20.02 -9.65 29.44
C PRO A 135 19.48 -9.99 30.82
N ASN A 136 18.16 -10.02 30.94
CA ASN A 136 17.41 -10.48 32.10
C ASN A 136 16.32 -11.46 31.61
N PRO A 137 16.69 -12.72 31.27
CA PRO A 137 15.77 -13.70 30.73
C PRO A 137 14.48 -13.83 31.54
N GLY A 138 13.34 -13.89 30.85
CA GLY A 138 12.01 -13.82 31.45
C GLY A 138 11.48 -12.41 31.66
N GLY A 139 12.31 -11.38 31.41
CA GLY A 139 11.93 -9.98 31.52
C GLY A 139 10.80 -9.60 30.57
N ILE A 140 9.83 -8.86 31.09
CA ILE A 140 8.72 -8.27 30.34
C ILE A 140 8.80 -6.76 30.49
N TYR A 141 8.72 -6.05 29.37
CA TYR A 141 8.87 -4.60 29.28
C TYR A 141 7.75 -3.97 28.46
N ASN A 142 7.08 -2.97 29.03
CA ASN A 142 6.20 -2.07 28.31
C ASN A 142 7.03 -1.05 27.54
N VAL A 143 6.77 -0.98 26.23
CA VAL A 143 7.51 -0.13 25.30
C VAL A 143 6.58 0.99 24.84
N CYS A 144 6.51 2.04 25.65
CA CYS A 144 5.78 3.28 25.39
C CYS A 144 6.57 4.52 25.83
N ASP A 145 6.21 5.66 25.25
CA ASP A 145 6.68 6.99 25.66
C ASP A 145 6.04 7.44 26.99
N ASP A 146 6.36 8.66 27.43
CA ASP A 146 5.96 9.20 28.73
C ASP A 146 4.57 9.86 28.72
N GLU A 147 4.00 10.11 27.54
CA GLU A 147 2.78 10.91 27.37
C GLU A 147 1.69 10.15 26.60
N PRO A 148 0.90 9.31 27.30
CA PRO A 148 -0.37 8.82 26.76
C PRO A 148 -1.30 10.00 26.47
N ALA A 149 -1.67 10.19 25.19
CA ALA A 149 -2.42 11.36 24.75
C ALA A 149 -3.64 11.01 23.89
N PRO A 150 -4.70 11.84 23.89
CA PRO A 150 -5.85 11.69 22.99
C PRO A 150 -5.45 11.66 21.51
N ALA A 151 -6.13 10.86 20.69
CA ALA A 151 -5.75 10.69 19.28
C ALA A 151 -5.99 11.93 18.41
N ASP A 152 -7.03 12.70 18.75
CA ASP A 152 -7.39 13.96 18.11
C ASP A 152 -6.41 15.09 18.40
N GLU A 153 -5.85 15.14 19.63
CA GLU A 153 -4.80 16.11 19.98
C GLU A 153 -3.51 15.82 19.23
N VAL A 154 -3.09 14.55 19.18
CA VAL A 154 -1.90 14.15 18.41
C VAL A 154 -2.07 14.44 16.92
N THR A 155 -3.28 14.25 16.38
CA THR A 155 -3.60 14.61 14.99
C THR A 155 -3.57 16.12 14.76
N ALA A 156 -4.09 16.92 15.69
CA ALA A 156 -4.05 18.37 15.60
C ALA A 156 -2.60 18.89 15.62
N TYR A 157 -1.78 18.39 16.55
CA TYR A 157 -0.37 18.76 16.62
C TYR A 157 0.42 18.33 15.37
N ALA A 158 0.09 17.18 14.78
CA ALA A 158 0.65 16.77 13.49
C ALA A 158 0.29 17.72 12.34
N CYS A 159 -0.94 18.24 12.30
CA CYS A 159 -1.33 19.27 11.33
C CYS A 159 -0.53 20.56 11.51
N GLU A 160 -0.37 21.00 12.77
CA GLU A 160 0.40 22.20 13.11
C GLU A 160 1.86 22.08 12.65
N LEU A 161 2.52 20.95 12.95
CA LEU A 161 3.89 20.69 12.51
C LEU A 161 4.07 20.71 11.00
N LEU A 162 3.03 20.32 10.25
CA LEU A 162 3.05 20.26 8.79
C LEU A 162 2.57 21.55 8.11
N GLY A 163 2.15 22.56 8.89
CA GLY A 163 1.63 23.81 8.35
C GLY A 163 0.31 23.66 7.58
N VAL A 164 -0.44 22.57 7.79
CA VAL A 164 -1.73 22.32 7.13
C VAL A 164 -2.90 22.70 8.07
N PRO A 165 -4.08 23.05 7.54
CA PRO A 165 -5.25 23.32 8.37
C PRO A 165 -5.58 22.15 9.31
N VAL A 166 -5.87 22.45 10.57
CA VAL A 166 -6.32 21.45 11.54
C VAL A 166 -7.67 20.91 11.08
N MET A 167 -7.74 19.59 10.88
CA MET A 167 -8.97 18.91 10.48
C MET A 167 -10.11 19.15 11.49
N PRO A 168 -11.36 19.26 11.02
CA PRO A 168 -12.52 19.28 11.91
C PRO A 168 -12.53 18.07 12.83
N SER A 169 -12.84 18.29 14.10
CA SER A 169 -13.05 17.19 15.03
C SER A 169 -14.41 16.55 14.75
N GLN A 170 -14.44 15.22 14.73
CA GLN A 170 -15.68 14.43 14.64
C GLN A 170 -15.90 13.64 15.94
N SER A 171 -17.15 13.40 16.28
CA SER A 171 -17.51 12.57 17.43
C SER A 171 -17.24 11.09 17.15
N TRP A 172 -17.23 10.26 18.20
CA TRP A 172 -17.16 8.80 18.04
C TRP A 172 -18.33 8.28 17.20
N GLU A 173 -19.54 8.75 17.46
CA GLU A 173 -20.76 8.30 16.79
C GLU A 173 -20.74 8.60 15.29
N GLU A 174 -20.19 9.75 14.90
CA GLU A 174 -20.02 10.12 13.49
C GLU A 174 -18.98 9.24 12.81
N ALA A 175 -17.84 9.04 13.47
CA ALA A 175 -16.75 8.25 12.93
C ALA A 175 -17.12 6.76 12.82
N GLU A 176 -17.84 6.22 13.80
CA GLU A 176 -18.19 4.80 13.88
C GLU A 176 -19.09 4.34 12.72
N ARG A 177 -19.98 5.21 12.22
CA ARG A 177 -20.90 4.89 11.11
C ARG A 177 -20.16 4.51 9.83
N ASN A 178 -18.99 5.09 9.62
CA ASN A 178 -18.18 4.92 8.42
C ASN A 178 -16.93 4.04 8.65
N MET A 179 -16.78 3.45 9.86
CA MET A 179 -15.65 2.58 10.19
C MET A 179 -15.93 1.12 9.85
N SER A 180 -14.93 0.46 9.28
CA SER A 180 -14.92 -1.01 9.16
C SER A 180 -14.95 -1.68 10.54
N ALA A 181 -15.47 -2.91 10.61
CA ALA A 181 -15.47 -3.70 11.84
C ALA A 181 -14.05 -3.83 12.44
N MET A 182 -13.03 -3.95 11.59
CA MET A 182 -11.63 -4.01 12.02
C MET A 182 -11.17 -2.68 12.66
N ALA A 183 -11.53 -1.53 12.11
CA ALA A 183 -11.21 -0.23 12.69
C ALA A 183 -11.89 -0.05 14.06
N LYS A 184 -13.14 -0.52 14.22
CA LYS A 184 -13.85 -0.49 15.50
C LYS A 184 -13.13 -1.27 16.61
N THR A 185 -12.54 -2.44 16.29
CA THR A 185 -11.77 -3.22 17.28
C THR A 185 -10.54 -2.48 17.84
N PHE A 186 -10.00 -1.47 17.14
CA PHE A 186 -8.91 -0.64 17.66
C PHE A 186 -9.38 0.26 18.81
N TYR A 187 -10.64 0.69 18.77
CA TYR A 187 -11.29 1.51 19.78
C TYR A 187 -12.11 0.69 20.79
N ALA A 188 -12.12 -0.64 20.70
CA ALA A 188 -12.88 -1.47 21.63
C ALA A 188 -12.33 -1.42 23.06
N GLU A 189 -11.01 -1.27 23.22
CA GLU A 189 -10.33 -1.34 24.52
C GLU A 189 -9.30 -0.20 24.69
N SER A 190 -9.30 0.42 25.88
CA SER A 190 -8.36 1.45 26.30
C SER A 190 -7.35 0.92 27.32
N LYS A 191 -6.07 1.16 27.06
CA LYS A 191 -4.97 0.76 27.94
C LYS A 191 -4.08 1.94 28.18
N ILE A 192 -3.67 2.15 29.42
CA ILE A 192 -2.61 3.09 29.78
C ILE A 192 -1.49 2.26 30.40
N THR A 193 -0.28 2.38 29.88
CA THR A 193 0.86 1.56 30.33
C THR A 193 1.96 2.43 30.91
N SER A 194 2.59 1.95 31.97
CA SER A 194 3.79 2.55 32.56
C SER A 194 5.03 2.01 31.86
N ASN A 195 5.98 2.88 31.54
CA ASN A 195 7.31 2.54 31.05
C ASN A 195 8.40 2.58 32.14
N ARG A 196 7.99 2.57 33.41
CA ARG A 196 8.92 2.69 34.54
C ARG A 196 10.03 1.63 34.51
N ARG A 197 9.69 0.39 34.16
CA ARG A 197 10.63 -0.73 34.19
C ARG A 197 11.78 -0.59 33.20
N ILE A 198 11.53 -0.11 31.99
CA ILE A 198 12.61 0.13 31.00
C ILE A 198 13.56 1.23 31.49
N LYS A 199 13.08 2.19 32.29
CA LYS A 199 13.91 3.25 32.87
C LYS A 199 14.71 2.76 34.08
N GLU A 200 14.10 1.94 34.94
CA GLU A 200 14.75 1.47 36.17
C GLU A 200 15.70 0.31 35.92
N GLU A 201 15.27 -0.75 35.24
CA GLU A 201 16.06 -1.96 35.04
C GLU A 201 17.05 -1.81 33.87
N LEU A 202 16.58 -1.23 32.76
CA LEU A 202 17.38 -1.07 31.54
C LEU A 202 18.04 0.30 31.46
N SER A 203 17.86 1.19 32.45
CA SER A 203 18.42 2.55 32.46
C SER A 203 18.20 3.32 31.15
N VAL A 204 17.10 3.03 30.45
CA VAL A 204 16.78 3.66 29.18
C VAL A 204 16.41 5.11 29.44
N LYS A 205 17.04 6.02 28.69
CA LYS A 205 16.57 7.39 28.49
C LYS A 205 15.95 7.43 27.10
N LEU A 206 14.67 7.78 27.02
CA LEU A 206 14.00 7.91 25.73
C LEU A 206 14.62 9.06 24.94
N ILE A 207 14.87 8.80 23.66
CA ILE A 207 15.28 9.77 22.64
C ILE A 207 14.11 10.73 22.40
N HIS A 208 12.87 10.20 22.38
CA HIS A 208 11.64 10.96 22.25
C HIS A 208 10.73 10.68 23.44
N PRO A 209 10.85 11.45 24.54
CA PRO A 209 10.07 11.23 25.75
C PRO A 209 8.57 11.37 25.54
N SER A 210 8.12 12.20 24.58
CA SER A 210 6.71 12.30 24.22
C SER A 210 6.50 12.28 22.70
N TYR A 211 5.23 12.16 22.30
CA TYR A 211 4.83 12.33 20.90
C TYR A 211 5.19 13.71 20.34
N ARG A 212 5.39 14.73 21.18
CA ARG A 212 5.69 16.08 20.72
C ARG A 212 7.08 16.18 20.12
N GLU A 213 8.09 15.73 20.87
CA GLU A 213 9.46 15.68 20.39
C GLU A 213 9.60 14.64 19.28
N GLY A 214 8.92 13.50 19.40
CA GLY A 214 9.01 12.44 18.40
C GLY A 214 8.40 12.83 17.04
N LEU A 215 7.22 13.44 17.01
CA LEU A 215 6.62 13.87 15.73
C LEU A 215 7.39 15.05 15.13
N LEU A 216 7.91 15.97 15.94
CA LEU A 216 8.78 17.04 15.45
C LEU A 216 10.06 16.46 14.85
N ALA A 217 10.73 15.53 15.55
CA ALA A 217 11.92 14.86 15.05
C ALA A 217 11.63 14.11 13.73
N GLN A 218 10.49 13.41 13.65
CA GLN A 218 10.04 12.76 12.42
C GLN A 218 9.90 13.78 11.27
N VAL A 219 9.24 14.92 11.50
CA VAL A 219 9.08 15.95 10.46
C VAL A 219 10.43 16.48 10.01
N LEU A 220 11.30 16.85 10.94
CA LEU A 220 12.63 17.37 10.64
C LEU A 220 13.51 16.35 9.91
N GLU A 221 13.43 15.08 10.29
CA GLU A 221 14.17 14.01 9.62
C GLU A 221 13.64 13.80 8.20
N GLU A 222 12.33 13.67 8.04
CA GLU A 222 11.71 13.51 6.73
C GLU A 222 11.97 14.75 5.84
N GLU A 223 11.95 15.97 6.39
CA GLU A 223 12.31 17.20 5.66
C GLU A 223 13.79 17.25 5.30
N LYS A 224 14.68 16.81 6.19
CA LYS A 224 16.12 16.73 5.90
C LYS A 224 16.43 15.67 4.84
N GLN A 225 15.69 14.57 4.80
CA GLN A 225 15.76 13.59 3.72
C GLN A 225 15.26 14.17 2.39
N LEU A 226 14.42 15.20 2.42
CA LEU A 226 13.90 15.90 1.23
C LEU A 226 14.74 17.11 0.81
N GLY A 227 15.38 17.81 1.76
CA GLY A 227 16.21 18.99 1.52
C GLY A 227 17.72 18.72 1.48
N GLY A 228 18.17 17.54 1.91
CA GLY A 228 19.58 17.12 1.97
C GLY A 228 20.27 16.94 0.61
N ASP A 229 19.53 17.05 -0.50
CA ASP A 229 20.07 16.97 -1.87
C ASP A 229 20.49 18.34 -2.45
N LEU A 230 20.40 19.45 -1.71
CA LEU A 230 20.59 20.81 -2.29
C LEU A 230 21.74 21.68 -1.74
N THR A 231 22.48 21.34 -0.69
CA THR A 231 23.68 22.12 -0.28
C THR A 231 24.74 21.27 0.45
N GLY A 232 25.90 21.03 -0.17
CA GLY A 232 26.97 20.20 0.42
C GLY A 232 28.01 20.95 1.27
N SER A 233 28.58 20.28 2.29
CA SER A 233 30.03 19.91 2.43
C SER A 233 30.46 19.56 3.88
N SER A 234 31.10 18.39 4.06
CA SER A 234 32.04 17.91 5.12
C SER A 234 31.60 17.95 6.61
N SER A 235 31.91 17.00 7.49
CA SER A 235 32.77 15.80 7.50
C SER A 235 32.38 14.93 8.70
N ASP A 236 32.63 13.61 8.58
CA ASP A 236 32.68 12.58 9.63
C ASP A 236 31.40 12.22 10.39
N VAL A 237 30.63 11.24 9.87
CA VAL A 237 30.21 10.03 10.62
C VAL A 237 29.95 8.89 9.62
N HIS A 238 30.55 7.73 9.89
CA HIS A 238 30.52 6.39 9.27
C HIS A 238 29.65 6.09 8.01
N PRO A 239 30.20 5.32 7.05
CA PRO A 239 29.55 5.06 5.77
C PRO A 239 28.32 4.16 5.93
N PRO A 240 27.29 4.31 5.08
CA PRO A 240 26.27 3.29 4.95
C PRO A 240 26.93 1.98 4.49
N LEU A 241 26.36 0.84 4.92
CA LEU A 241 26.72 -0.47 4.40
C LEU A 241 26.88 -0.38 2.88
N ALA A 242 28.01 -0.87 2.38
CA ALA A 242 28.29 -0.94 0.96
C ALA A 242 27.07 -1.53 0.20
N PRO A 243 26.64 -0.92 -0.91
CA PRO A 243 25.55 -1.45 -1.72
C PRO A 243 26.03 -2.77 -2.32
N ALA A 244 25.55 -3.89 -1.79
CA ALA A 244 25.68 -5.15 -2.47
C ALA A 244 24.76 -5.11 -3.71
N ALA A 245 25.39 -5.10 -4.90
CA ALA A 245 24.85 -5.09 -6.25
C ALA A 245 24.41 -3.71 -6.81
N ALA A 246 25.39 -2.97 -7.34
CA ALA A 246 25.18 -1.93 -8.33
C ALA A 246 24.40 -2.47 -9.56
N GLY A 247 23.46 -1.67 -10.09
CA GLY A 247 23.03 -1.74 -11.49
C GLY A 247 21.54 -1.92 -11.76
N LYS A 248 20.70 -2.31 -10.80
CA LYS A 248 19.28 -2.62 -11.10
C LYS A 248 18.30 -1.54 -10.65
N LEU A 249 17.52 -1.00 -11.59
CA LEU A 249 16.41 -0.09 -11.33
C LEU A 249 15.09 -0.82 -11.60
N VAL A 250 14.17 -0.83 -10.63
CA VAL A 250 12.80 -1.32 -10.82
C VAL A 250 11.84 -0.15 -10.79
N VAL A 251 11.04 0.02 -11.83
CA VAL A 251 10.11 1.15 -11.97
C VAL A 251 8.70 0.63 -12.20
N LEU A 252 7.75 1.06 -11.38
CA LEU A 252 6.33 0.87 -11.62
C LEU A 252 5.80 2.09 -12.39
N VAL A 253 5.22 1.85 -13.57
CA VAL A 253 4.81 2.92 -14.48
C VAL A 253 3.30 2.91 -14.76
N ASN A 254 2.68 4.09 -14.74
CA ASN A 254 1.33 4.32 -15.28
C ASN A 254 1.35 5.46 -16.32
N ILE A 255 0.21 5.74 -16.96
CA ILE A 255 0.08 6.87 -17.90
C ILE A 255 0.36 8.21 -17.21
N GLY A 256 -0.25 8.40 -16.04
CA GLY A 256 -0.21 9.62 -15.23
C GLY A 256 -1.44 10.49 -15.38
N SER A 257 -1.57 11.48 -14.49
CA SER A 257 -2.77 12.31 -14.35
C SER A 257 -2.40 13.74 -13.95
N LEU A 258 -3.32 14.70 -14.17
CA LEU A 258 -3.23 16.04 -13.59
C LEU A 258 -3.87 16.12 -12.19
N ARG A 259 -4.44 15.01 -11.71
CA ARG A 259 -4.91 14.86 -10.33
C ARG A 259 -3.89 14.11 -9.49
N ALA A 260 -3.91 14.34 -8.18
CA ALA A 260 -2.97 13.75 -7.24
C ALA A 260 -3.21 12.26 -6.96
N GLU A 261 -4.47 11.84 -6.86
CA GLU A 261 -4.86 10.51 -6.41
C GLU A 261 -4.21 9.38 -7.24
N PRO A 262 -4.20 9.43 -8.60
CA PRO A 262 -3.57 8.37 -9.39
C PRO A 262 -2.05 8.23 -9.15
N TYR A 263 -1.37 9.28 -8.72
CA TYR A 263 0.05 9.21 -8.38
C TYR A 263 0.26 8.74 -6.92
N LEU A 264 -0.62 9.12 -6.01
CA LEU A 264 -0.64 8.61 -4.63
C LEU A 264 -0.90 7.10 -4.60
N ASP A 265 -1.86 6.61 -5.40
CA ASP A 265 -2.14 5.18 -5.58
C ASP A 265 -0.90 4.45 -6.11
N LEU A 266 -0.23 5.03 -7.10
CA LEU A 266 1.00 4.49 -7.68
C LEU A 266 2.12 4.37 -6.62
N ARG A 267 2.27 5.37 -5.74
CA ARG A 267 3.22 5.32 -4.61
C ARG A 267 2.87 4.20 -3.63
N GLN A 268 1.60 4.05 -3.27
CA GLN A 268 1.16 3.02 -2.34
C GLN A 268 1.40 1.61 -2.90
N ILE A 269 1.09 1.36 -4.17
CA ILE A 269 1.36 0.08 -4.83
C ILE A 269 2.87 -0.17 -4.90
N SER A 270 3.66 0.84 -5.28
CA SER A 270 5.13 0.74 -5.35
C SER A 270 5.76 0.46 -3.99
N PHE A 271 5.25 1.07 -2.91
CA PHE A 271 5.72 0.82 -1.56
C PHE A 271 5.47 -0.63 -1.12
N ARG A 272 4.26 -1.17 -1.37
CA ARG A 272 3.96 -2.58 -1.09
C ARG A 272 4.85 -3.53 -1.90
N LEU A 273 5.02 -3.23 -3.19
CA LEU A 273 5.87 -4.03 -4.07
C LEU A 273 7.34 -3.98 -3.65
N SER A 274 7.85 -2.82 -3.22
CA SER A 274 9.22 -2.67 -2.72
C SER A 274 9.49 -3.60 -1.54
N ARG A 275 8.52 -3.70 -0.62
CA ARG A 275 8.61 -4.62 0.52
C ARG A 275 8.60 -6.08 0.10
N ALA A 276 7.77 -6.44 -0.88
CA ALA A 276 7.69 -7.81 -1.39
C ALA A 276 8.97 -8.23 -2.13
N LEU A 277 9.60 -7.31 -2.87
CA LEU A 277 10.81 -7.57 -3.65
C LEU A 277 12.11 -7.46 -2.85
N GLY A 278 12.07 -6.88 -1.65
CA GLY A 278 13.27 -6.60 -0.86
C GLY A 278 14.19 -5.55 -1.48
N GLN A 279 13.69 -4.74 -2.42
CA GLN A 279 14.43 -3.66 -3.08
C GLN A 279 13.49 -2.50 -3.44
N PRO A 280 13.98 -1.26 -3.60
CA PRO A 280 13.15 -0.13 -3.99
C PRO A 280 12.48 -0.31 -5.36
N VAL A 281 11.19 -0.03 -5.42
CA VAL A 281 10.43 0.16 -6.67
C VAL A 281 10.07 1.63 -6.79
N VAL A 282 10.54 2.26 -7.85
CA VAL A 282 10.31 3.68 -8.07
C VAL A 282 8.97 3.90 -8.77
N PRO A 283 8.00 4.63 -8.17
CA PRO A 283 6.79 5.04 -8.87
C PRO A 283 7.13 6.13 -9.88
N SER A 284 6.66 6.00 -11.12
CA SER A 284 6.70 7.10 -12.09
C SER A 284 5.56 7.06 -13.09
N SER A 285 5.21 8.22 -13.65
CA SER A 285 4.23 8.31 -14.73
C SER A 285 4.90 8.61 -16.06
N PHE A 286 4.30 8.23 -17.17
CA PHE A 286 4.82 8.70 -18.47
C PHE A 286 4.57 10.20 -18.69
N ARG A 287 3.44 10.73 -18.21
CA ARG A 287 2.99 12.11 -18.47
C ARG A 287 2.24 12.70 -17.29
N PHE A 288 2.00 14.02 -17.37
CA PHE A 288 1.08 14.82 -16.55
C PHE A 288 1.41 14.95 -15.07
N SER A 289 1.73 13.85 -14.37
CA SER A 289 1.84 13.83 -12.92
C SER A 289 2.86 14.81 -12.38
N ASN A 290 3.95 15.07 -13.10
CA ASN A 290 4.95 16.07 -12.72
C ASN A 290 4.44 17.53 -12.71
N ARG A 291 3.22 17.78 -13.17
CA ARG A 291 2.52 19.08 -13.14
C ARG A 291 1.49 19.17 -12.02
N VAL A 292 1.23 18.08 -11.30
CA VAL A 292 0.41 18.10 -10.09
C VAL A 292 1.15 18.89 -9.03
N ASN A 293 0.44 19.73 -8.27
CA ASN A 293 1.06 20.48 -7.19
C ASN A 293 1.68 19.50 -6.17
N PRO A 294 2.98 19.62 -5.84
CA PRO A 294 3.61 18.80 -4.81
C PRO A 294 2.86 18.80 -3.47
N ASP A 295 2.15 19.87 -3.11
CA ASP A 295 1.35 19.91 -1.86
C ASP A 295 0.22 18.88 -1.87
N GLU A 296 -0.41 18.64 -3.02
CA GLU A 296 -1.42 17.59 -3.20
C GLU A 296 -0.77 16.19 -3.24
N LEU A 297 0.55 16.12 -3.35
CA LEU A 297 1.36 14.91 -3.37
C LEU A 297 2.23 14.79 -2.11
N ASN A 298 1.75 15.28 -0.98
CA ASN A 298 2.42 15.16 0.32
C ASN A 298 3.78 15.89 0.37
N GLY A 299 3.94 16.98 -0.39
CA GLY A 299 5.19 17.74 -0.53
C GLY A 299 6.22 17.10 -1.47
N LEU A 300 5.92 15.92 -2.04
CA LEU A 300 6.84 15.18 -2.89
C LEU A 300 6.43 15.32 -4.35
N GLN A 301 7.32 15.84 -5.19
CA GLN A 301 7.03 15.94 -6.61
C GLN A 301 6.82 14.54 -7.23
N ALA A 302 5.81 14.42 -8.09
CA ALA A 302 5.67 13.26 -8.95
C ALA A 302 6.74 13.28 -10.04
N LYS A 303 7.38 12.14 -10.25
CA LYS A 303 8.43 11.98 -11.27
C LYS A 303 7.85 11.33 -12.52
N THR A 304 8.30 11.82 -13.67
CA THR A 304 8.06 11.11 -14.92
C THR A 304 9.08 9.98 -15.09
N PHE A 305 8.76 8.99 -15.92
CA PHE A 305 9.71 7.93 -16.28
C PHE A 305 11.00 8.51 -16.88
N GLU A 306 10.88 9.59 -17.67
CA GLU A 306 12.03 10.32 -18.22
C GLU A 306 12.94 10.88 -17.11
N MET A 307 12.36 11.51 -16.08
CA MET A 307 13.10 12.04 -14.94
C MET A 307 13.80 10.93 -14.16
N VAL A 308 13.07 9.86 -13.81
CA VAL A 308 13.63 8.71 -13.07
C VAL A 308 14.78 8.06 -13.83
N LEU A 309 14.63 7.87 -15.14
CA LEU A 309 15.68 7.29 -15.98
C LEU A 309 16.90 8.21 -16.06
N THR A 310 16.68 9.51 -16.22
CA THR A 310 17.76 10.50 -16.31
C THR A 310 18.59 10.55 -15.02
N GLU A 311 17.91 10.62 -13.87
CA GLU A 311 18.55 10.59 -12.56
C GLU A 311 19.32 9.28 -12.34
N HIS A 312 18.73 8.14 -12.71
CA HIS A 312 19.39 6.84 -12.58
C HIS A 312 20.65 6.74 -13.44
N LEU A 313 20.60 7.20 -14.70
CA LEU A 313 21.77 7.21 -15.57
C LEU A 313 22.88 8.14 -15.04
N ALA A 314 22.51 9.28 -14.44
CA ALA A 314 23.47 10.18 -13.81
C ALA A 314 24.13 9.54 -12.57
N LEU A 315 23.34 8.86 -11.72
CA LEU A 315 23.82 8.23 -10.48
C LEU A 315 24.67 6.98 -10.72
N ARG A 316 24.32 6.13 -11.69
CA ARG A 316 25.07 4.90 -11.97
C ARG A 316 26.48 5.17 -12.53
N GLY A 317 26.71 6.36 -13.07
CA GLY A 317 27.93 6.73 -13.80
C GLY A 317 28.26 5.74 -14.92
N GLN A 318 29.47 5.16 -14.85
CA GLN A 318 30.04 4.27 -15.87
C GLN A 318 29.71 2.78 -15.66
N LEU A 319 28.81 2.43 -14.74
CA LEU A 319 28.45 1.03 -14.47
C LEU A 319 27.35 0.56 -15.41
N ALA A 320 27.41 -0.72 -15.82
CA ALA A 320 26.29 -1.34 -16.54
C ALA A 320 25.01 -1.30 -15.68
N SER A 321 23.85 -1.21 -16.34
CA SER A 321 22.57 -1.19 -15.63
C SER A 321 21.52 -1.99 -16.35
N GLU A 322 20.68 -2.64 -15.53
CA GLU A 322 19.47 -3.31 -15.93
C GLU A 322 18.26 -2.54 -15.37
N ILE A 323 17.30 -2.24 -16.22
CA ILE A 323 16.03 -1.62 -15.82
C ILE A 323 14.91 -2.62 -16.00
N ILE A 324 14.11 -2.80 -14.96
CA ILE A 324 12.86 -3.56 -15.01
C ILE A 324 11.69 -2.57 -14.97
N VAL A 325 10.98 -2.46 -16.09
CA VAL A 325 9.77 -1.62 -16.20
C VAL A 325 8.55 -2.50 -15.96
N LEU A 326 7.77 -2.17 -14.94
CA LEU A 326 6.53 -2.87 -14.60
C LEU A 326 5.33 -1.99 -15.00
N PRO A 327 4.60 -2.35 -16.06
CA PRO A 327 3.49 -1.56 -16.53
C PRO A 327 2.22 -1.81 -15.70
N LEU A 328 1.78 -0.78 -14.97
CA LEU A 328 0.45 -0.73 -14.36
C LEU A 328 -0.58 -0.30 -15.43
N PHE A 329 -0.79 -1.17 -16.41
CA PHE A 329 -1.69 -1.01 -17.55
C PHE A 329 -2.53 -2.28 -17.71
N PHE A 330 -3.76 -2.18 -18.19
CA PHE A 330 -4.57 -3.38 -18.44
C PHE A 330 -4.05 -4.19 -19.62
N GLY A 331 -3.77 -3.53 -20.75
CA GLY A 331 -3.16 -4.12 -21.94
C GLY A 331 -2.10 -3.22 -22.57
N LYS A 332 -1.47 -3.67 -23.65
CA LYS A 332 -0.42 -2.90 -24.33
C LYS A 332 -1.01 -1.70 -25.06
N SER A 333 -0.70 -0.50 -24.57
CA SER A 333 -1.06 0.76 -25.22
C SER A 333 0.12 1.36 -25.98
N SER A 334 -0.16 2.36 -26.82
CA SER A 334 0.87 3.23 -27.43
C SER A 334 1.88 3.81 -26.44
N THR A 335 1.52 3.93 -25.16
CA THR A 335 2.47 4.31 -24.10
C THR A 335 3.64 3.33 -23.99
N LEU A 336 3.36 2.03 -24.08
CA LEU A 336 4.37 0.98 -23.98
C LEU A 336 5.03 0.68 -25.33
N THR A 337 4.27 0.68 -26.43
CA THR A 337 4.78 0.31 -27.76
C THR A 337 5.53 1.45 -28.45
N ASP A 338 5.11 2.70 -28.26
CA ASP A 338 5.69 3.86 -28.95
C ASP A 338 6.47 4.79 -28.01
N PHE A 339 5.87 5.19 -26.89
CA PHE A 339 6.43 6.25 -26.05
C PHE A 339 7.58 5.76 -25.16
N LEU A 340 7.48 4.57 -24.58
CA LEU A 340 8.55 3.97 -23.78
C LEU A 340 9.87 3.85 -24.55
N PRO A 341 9.95 3.18 -25.72
CA PRO A 341 11.22 3.06 -26.45
C PRO A 341 11.78 4.41 -26.90
N LYS A 342 10.92 5.37 -27.29
CA LYS A 342 11.34 6.74 -27.64
C LYS A 342 11.93 7.47 -26.44
N THR A 343 11.32 7.33 -25.26
CA THR A 343 11.79 7.96 -24.02
C THR A 343 13.15 7.40 -23.61
N ILE A 344 13.32 6.06 -23.65
CA ILE A 344 14.62 5.43 -23.32
C ILE A 344 15.71 5.92 -24.29
N LYS A 345 15.43 5.90 -25.60
CA LYS A 345 16.35 6.40 -26.64
C LYS A 345 16.74 7.86 -26.41
N LYS A 346 15.77 8.72 -26.11
CA LYS A 346 15.99 10.14 -25.83
C LYS A 346 16.91 10.34 -24.63
N VAL A 347 16.61 9.68 -23.50
CA VAL A 347 17.41 9.84 -22.27
C VAL A 347 18.81 9.26 -22.43
N TRP A 348 18.94 8.11 -23.10
CA TRP A 348 20.24 7.53 -23.42
C TRP A 348 21.12 8.46 -24.26
N ALA A 349 20.55 9.06 -25.31
CA ALA A 349 21.27 9.99 -26.19
C ALA A 349 21.63 11.32 -25.50
N ALA A 350 20.85 11.75 -24.50
CA ALA A 350 21.07 12.99 -23.76
C ALA A 350 21.96 12.82 -22.51
N ALA A 351 22.32 11.59 -22.14
CA ALA A 351 23.11 11.31 -20.95
C ALA A 351 24.48 11.98 -21.02
N THR A 352 24.82 12.72 -19.95
CA THR A 352 26.09 13.46 -19.83
C THR A 352 26.76 13.10 -18.50
N PRO A 353 28.02 12.59 -18.51
CA PRO A 353 28.83 12.27 -19.70
C PRO A 353 28.22 11.15 -20.54
N ALA A 354 28.66 11.03 -21.79
CA ALA A 354 28.17 9.99 -22.70
C ALA A 354 28.30 8.59 -22.06
N PRO A 355 27.30 7.71 -22.20
CA PRO A 355 27.33 6.40 -21.56
C PRO A 355 28.52 5.55 -22.02
N SER A 356 29.32 5.04 -21.06
CA SER A 356 30.47 4.18 -21.35
C SER A 356 30.24 2.70 -21.02
N ALA A 357 29.04 2.34 -20.57
CA ALA A 357 28.66 0.96 -20.23
C ALA A 357 27.23 0.66 -20.69
N PRO A 358 26.88 -0.60 -21.01
CA PRO A 358 25.58 -0.93 -21.59
C PRO A 358 24.40 -0.67 -20.64
N LEU A 359 23.23 -0.51 -21.25
CA LEU A 359 21.92 -0.43 -20.59
C LEU A 359 21.00 -1.48 -21.18
N THR A 360 20.45 -2.35 -20.34
CA THR A 360 19.39 -3.29 -20.72
C THR A 360 18.08 -2.89 -20.06
N VAL A 361 16.98 -3.09 -20.78
CA VAL A 361 15.63 -2.83 -20.27
C VAL A 361 14.77 -4.05 -20.52
N ARG A 362 14.10 -4.52 -19.48
CA ARG A 362 13.10 -5.58 -19.53
C ARG A 362 11.76 -5.01 -19.10
N VAL A 363 10.72 -5.33 -19.85
CA VAL A 363 9.36 -4.86 -19.61
C VAL A 363 8.50 -6.04 -19.17
N GLY A 364 7.90 -5.96 -17.98
CA GLY A 364 6.94 -6.96 -17.51
C GLY A 364 5.65 -6.96 -18.34
N ASN A 365 4.86 -8.04 -18.26
CA ASN A 365 3.54 -8.05 -18.88
C ASN A 365 2.61 -7.04 -18.17
N CYS A 366 1.51 -6.69 -18.83
CA CYS A 366 0.46 -5.86 -18.26
C CYS A 366 -0.32 -6.59 -17.15
N LEU A 367 -1.26 -5.90 -16.53
CA LEU A 367 -2.14 -6.43 -15.48
C LEU A 367 -2.97 -7.60 -16.00
N VAL A 368 -3.57 -7.45 -17.18
CA VAL A 368 -4.26 -8.54 -17.87
C VAL A 368 -3.25 -9.25 -18.77
N ASP A 369 -3.19 -10.56 -18.64
CA ASP A 369 -2.38 -11.43 -19.47
C ASP A 369 -3.30 -12.40 -20.20
N CYS A 370 -3.75 -12.01 -21.39
CA CYS A 370 -4.71 -12.78 -22.19
C CYS A 370 -4.19 -14.17 -22.60
N GLU A 371 -2.87 -14.37 -22.54
CA GLU A 371 -2.23 -15.66 -22.81
C GLU A 371 -2.25 -16.60 -21.59
N ASN A 372 -2.61 -16.08 -20.41
CA ASN A 372 -2.68 -16.83 -19.17
C ASN A 372 -4.10 -16.78 -18.56
N PRO A 373 -5.04 -17.63 -19.02
CA PRO A 373 -6.40 -17.70 -18.49
C PRO A 373 -6.50 -18.16 -17.04
N SER A 374 -5.41 -18.62 -16.42
CA SER A 374 -5.41 -18.91 -14.99
C SER A 374 -5.27 -17.65 -14.11
N ASP A 375 -4.79 -16.54 -14.67
CA ASP A 375 -4.61 -15.27 -13.95
C ASP A 375 -5.91 -14.45 -13.93
N THR A 376 -6.81 -14.84 -13.04
CA THR A 376 -8.14 -14.22 -12.86
C THR A 376 -8.14 -12.99 -11.95
N ARG A 377 -6.98 -12.51 -11.48
CA ARG A 377 -6.90 -11.52 -10.38
C ARG A 377 -7.64 -10.23 -10.66
N ILE A 378 -7.62 -9.71 -11.90
CA ILE A 378 -8.37 -8.50 -12.24
C ILE A 378 -9.88 -8.74 -12.17
N ALA A 379 -10.36 -9.88 -12.68
CA ALA A 379 -11.76 -10.28 -12.56
C ALA A 379 -12.17 -10.52 -11.10
N GLN A 380 -11.28 -11.05 -10.25
CA GLN A 380 -11.52 -11.20 -8.81
C GLN A 380 -11.68 -9.85 -8.11
N ILE A 381 -10.81 -8.87 -8.43
CA ILE A 381 -10.97 -7.50 -7.88
C ILE A 381 -12.34 -6.95 -8.30
N LEU A 382 -12.70 -7.06 -9.58
CA LEU A 382 -14.01 -6.59 -10.04
C LEU A 382 -15.16 -7.32 -9.36
N LEU A 383 -15.07 -8.63 -9.15
CA LEU A 383 -16.07 -9.41 -8.43
C LEU A 383 -16.29 -8.88 -7.00
N GLU A 384 -15.20 -8.59 -6.27
CA GLU A 384 -15.29 -7.98 -4.95
C GLU A 384 -15.96 -6.60 -5.00
N ARG A 385 -15.64 -5.79 -6.02
CA ARG A 385 -16.26 -4.46 -6.21
C ARG A 385 -17.74 -4.55 -6.58
N ILE A 386 -18.13 -5.57 -7.34
CA ILE A 386 -19.53 -5.86 -7.68
C ILE A 386 -20.29 -6.30 -6.42
N GLN A 387 -19.73 -7.20 -5.63
CA GLN A 387 -20.34 -7.69 -4.39
C GLN A 387 -20.52 -6.59 -3.33
N ALA A 388 -19.71 -5.52 -3.39
CA ALA A 388 -19.88 -4.36 -2.53
C ALA A 388 -21.12 -3.51 -2.86
N VAL A 389 -21.66 -3.59 -4.09
CA VAL A 389 -22.83 -2.82 -4.53
C VAL A 389 -24.07 -3.67 -4.78
N VAL A 390 -23.92 -5.00 -4.90
CA VAL A 390 -25.04 -5.95 -4.99
C VAL A 390 -24.70 -7.25 -4.27
N ASP A 391 -25.55 -7.66 -3.32
CA ASP A 391 -25.43 -8.97 -2.69
C ASP A 391 -26.00 -10.06 -3.60
N LEU A 392 -25.11 -10.63 -4.41
CA LEU A 392 -25.42 -11.68 -5.38
C LEU A 392 -25.95 -12.99 -4.74
N SER A 393 -25.90 -13.13 -3.41
CA SER A 393 -26.41 -14.30 -2.70
C SER A 393 -27.89 -14.17 -2.29
N THR A 394 -28.40 -12.94 -2.19
CA THR A 394 -29.76 -12.66 -1.69
C THR A 394 -30.63 -11.86 -2.67
N VAL A 395 -30.04 -11.28 -3.71
CA VAL A 395 -30.74 -10.50 -4.73
C VAL A 395 -31.80 -11.34 -5.45
N LYS A 396 -32.98 -10.75 -5.68
CA LYS A 396 -34.12 -11.42 -6.34
C LYS A 396 -34.30 -10.96 -7.78
N GLU A 397 -33.86 -9.74 -8.06
CA GLU A 397 -33.85 -9.11 -9.36
C GLU A 397 -32.80 -9.76 -10.26
N GLU A 398 -33.04 -9.71 -11.57
CA GLU A 398 -32.03 -10.10 -12.55
C GLU A 398 -30.89 -9.09 -12.55
N VAL A 399 -29.66 -9.58 -12.59
CA VAL A 399 -28.45 -8.77 -12.57
C VAL A 399 -27.74 -8.85 -13.92
N THR A 400 -27.49 -7.69 -14.51
CA THR A 400 -26.59 -7.51 -15.65
C THR A 400 -25.33 -6.83 -15.17
N ILE A 401 -24.15 -7.29 -15.60
CA ILE A 401 -22.86 -6.68 -15.27
C ILE A 401 -22.20 -6.19 -16.55
N LEU A 402 -21.83 -4.92 -16.57
CA LEU A 402 -21.10 -4.30 -17.68
C LEU A 402 -19.69 -3.94 -17.20
N VAL A 403 -18.68 -4.68 -17.67
CA VAL A 403 -17.27 -4.35 -17.44
C VAL A 403 -16.89 -3.18 -18.33
N MET A 404 -16.51 -2.08 -17.72
CA MET A 404 -16.33 -0.82 -18.42
C MET A 404 -14.92 -0.26 -18.26
N ASP A 405 -14.36 0.19 -19.38
CA ASP A 405 -13.15 1.02 -19.43
C ASP A 405 -13.44 2.38 -20.11
N HIS A 406 -12.40 3.17 -20.35
CA HIS A 406 -12.55 4.46 -21.04
C HIS A 406 -13.00 4.33 -22.50
N GLY A 407 -12.66 3.23 -23.18
CA GLY A 407 -12.55 3.15 -24.63
C GLY A 407 -11.12 3.49 -25.09
N THR A 408 -10.65 2.80 -26.14
CA THR A 408 -9.24 2.80 -26.52
C THR A 408 -9.06 2.66 -28.03
N PRO A 409 -8.08 3.36 -28.65
CA PRO A 409 -7.69 3.09 -30.02
C PRO A 409 -6.78 1.85 -30.15
N ASN A 410 -6.36 1.25 -29.02
CA ASN A 410 -5.44 0.12 -29.00
C ASN A 410 -6.22 -1.19 -28.83
N ARG A 411 -6.17 -2.05 -29.84
CA ARG A 411 -6.89 -3.34 -29.87
C ARG A 411 -6.55 -4.24 -28.68
N GLU A 412 -5.28 -4.38 -28.31
CA GLU A 412 -4.87 -5.22 -27.16
C GLU A 412 -5.47 -4.73 -25.81
N VAL A 413 -5.71 -3.42 -25.67
CA VAL A 413 -6.36 -2.87 -24.45
C VAL A 413 -7.85 -3.22 -24.45
N HIS A 414 -8.52 -3.16 -25.60
CA HIS A 414 -9.91 -3.59 -25.73
C HIS A 414 -10.05 -5.10 -25.49
N GLU A 415 -9.17 -5.91 -26.08
CA GLU A 415 -9.13 -7.36 -25.84
C GLU A 415 -8.91 -7.70 -24.36
N SER A 416 -8.15 -6.88 -23.63
CA SER A 416 -8.00 -7.03 -22.17
C SER A 416 -9.33 -6.86 -21.43
N ARG A 417 -10.19 -5.92 -21.86
CA ARG A 417 -11.54 -5.71 -21.29
C ARG A 417 -12.43 -6.91 -21.59
N GLU A 418 -12.47 -7.35 -22.85
CA GLU A 418 -13.25 -8.52 -23.27
C GLU A 418 -12.84 -9.78 -22.52
N PHE A 419 -11.53 -9.98 -22.34
CA PHE A 419 -10.97 -11.10 -21.60
C PHE A 419 -11.36 -11.06 -20.13
N VAL A 420 -11.25 -9.90 -19.46
CA VAL A 420 -11.67 -9.76 -18.06
C VAL A 420 -13.17 -10.01 -17.90
N ALA A 421 -14.00 -9.57 -18.84
CA ALA A 421 -15.43 -9.88 -18.83
C ALA A 421 -15.69 -11.38 -19.01
N GLN A 422 -14.93 -12.06 -19.87
CA GLN A 422 -14.99 -13.52 -20.03
C GLN A 422 -14.59 -14.26 -18.74
N GLU A 423 -13.52 -13.85 -18.08
CA GLU A 423 -13.11 -14.44 -16.79
C GLU A 423 -14.17 -14.20 -15.72
N LEU A 424 -14.76 -13.01 -15.68
CA LEU A 424 -15.84 -12.68 -14.74
C LEU A 424 -17.11 -13.50 -15.02
N ARG A 425 -17.47 -13.75 -16.29
CA ARG A 425 -18.53 -14.72 -16.67
C ARG A 425 -18.22 -16.10 -16.08
N GLY A 426 -16.97 -16.55 -16.20
CA GLY A 426 -16.52 -17.84 -15.66
C GLY A 426 -16.69 -17.92 -14.14
N LEU A 427 -16.32 -16.87 -13.41
CA LEU A 427 -16.46 -16.77 -11.95
C LEU A 427 -17.93 -16.72 -11.50
N LEU A 428 -18.82 -16.18 -12.33
CA LEU A 428 -20.24 -15.97 -12.02
C LEU A 428 -21.18 -17.00 -12.65
N LYS A 429 -20.67 -18.00 -13.38
CA LYS A 429 -21.48 -18.97 -14.15
C LYS A 429 -22.53 -19.72 -13.32
N ASP A 430 -22.25 -19.95 -12.04
CA ASP A 430 -23.11 -20.68 -11.12
C ASP A 430 -24.09 -19.75 -10.37
N ASN A 431 -24.01 -18.44 -10.60
CA ASN A 431 -24.91 -17.46 -10.00
C ASN A 431 -26.17 -17.27 -10.86
N HIS A 432 -27.30 -17.79 -10.39
CA HIS A 432 -28.56 -17.74 -11.15
C HIS A 432 -29.19 -16.35 -11.31
N ALA A 433 -28.82 -15.37 -10.46
CA ALA A 433 -29.31 -14.01 -10.56
C ALA A 433 -28.62 -13.23 -11.69
N VAL A 434 -27.35 -13.56 -11.99
CA VAL A 434 -26.59 -12.92 -13.07
C VAL A 434 -27.04 -13.48 -14.42
N LYS A 435 -27.67 -12.63 -15.24
CA LYS A 435 -28.18 -13.01 -16.58
C LYS A 435 -27.24 -12.65 -17.70
N LEU A 436 -26.46 -11.60 -17.52
CA LEU A 436 -25.53 -11.09 -18.51
C LEU A 436 -24.29 -10.54 -17.82
N VAL A 437 -23.11 -10.89 -18.35
CA VAL A 437 -21.85 -10.19 -18.07
C VAL A 437 -21.25 -9.85 -19.41
N ASP A 438 -21.16 -8.57 -19.72
CA ASP A 438 -20.68 -8.08 -21.01
C ASP A 438 -19.85 -6.80 -20.82
N THR A 439 -19.47 -6.15 -21.91
CA THR A 439 -18.61 -4.97 -21.87
C THR A 439 -19.34 -3.71 -22.34
N ALA A 440 -18.80 -2.57 -21.93
CA ALA A 440 -19.14 -1.28 -22.50
C ALA A 440 -17.91 -0.37 -22.45
N CYS A 441 -17.88 0.68 -23.24
CA CYS A 441 -16.92 1.78 -23.05
C CYS A 441 -17.63 3.05 -22.60
N MET A 442 -16.92 3.86 -21.82
CA MET A 442 -17.41 5.17 -21.40
C MET A 442 -17.54 6.14 -22.58
N GLU A 443 -16.47 6.29 -23.37
CA GLU A 443 -16.44 7.20 -24.51
C GLU A 443 -15.77 6.54 -25.72
N ARG A 444 -16.12 7.04 -26.91
CA ARG A 444 -15.53 6.64 -28.18
C ARG A 444 -15.28 7.88 -29.00
N ARG A 445 -14.04 8.13 -29.39
CA ARG A 445 -13.71 9.23 -30.31
C ARG A 445 -14.07 8.84 -31.73
N GLU A 446 -14.27 9.83 -32.61
CA GLU A 446 -14.43 9.57 -34.04
C GLU A 446 -13.15 8.99 -34.63
N GLY A 447 -13.27 7.93 -35.43
CA GLY A 447 -12.15 7.28 -36.12
C GLY A 447 -12.31 5.75 -36.17
N ALA A 448 -11.91 5.15 -37.28
CA ALA A 448 -12.04 3.70 -37.49
C ALA A 448 -11.24 2.87 -36.48
N GLU A 449 -10.20 3.46 -35.89
CA GLU A 449 -9.42 2.87 -34.81
C GLU A 449 -10.19 2.71 -33.49
N TYR A 450 -11.38 3.30 -33.37
CA TYR A 450 -12.24 3.17 -32.19
C TYR A 450 -13.48 2.29 -32.41
N ASP A 451 -13.77 1.88 -33.64
CA ASP A 451 -15.03 1.20 -34.03
C ASP A 451 -15.29 -0.11 -33.27
N PHE A 452 -14.25 -0.75 -32.74
CA PHE A 452 -14.37 -2.00 -31.98
C PHE A 452 -14.75 -1.79 -30.50
N ASN A 453 -14.85 -0.56 -29.99
CA ASN A 453 -15.12 -0.34 -28.56
C ASN A 453 -16.58 -0.52 -28.16
N ASP A 454 -17.49 -0.54 -29.13
CA ASP A 454 -18.94 -0.59 -28.92
C ASP A 454 -19.37 -1.80 -28.06
N PRO A 455 -20.44 -1.67 -27.25
CA PRO A 455 -21.30 -0.49 -27.15
C PRO A 455 -20.75 0.61 -26.21
N LEU A 456 -21.14 1.87 -26.48
CA LEU A 456 -21.03 2.95 -25.49
C LEU A 456 -21.97 2.67 -24.32
N LEU A 457 -21.57 3.02 -23.08
CA LEU A 457 -22.43 2.88 -21.90
C LEU A 457 -23.80 3.55 -22.10
N ALA A 458 -23.83 4.71 -22.76
CA ALA A 458 -25.05 5.43 -23.09
C ALA A 458 -26.05 4.61 -23.96
N GLY A 459 -25.58 3.65 -24.76
CA GLY A 459 -26.42 2.80 -25.61
C GLY A 459 -26.41 1.32 -25.21
N ALA A 460 -25.71 0.95 -24.15
CA ALA A 460 -25.46 -0.44 -23.81
C ALA A 460 -26.76 -1.18 -23.43
N LEU A 461 -27.68 -0.53 -22.72
CA LEU A 461 -28.91 -1.20 -22.29
C LEU A 461 -29.83 -1.52 -23.48
N ASP A 462 -29.95 -0.58 -24.44
CA ASP A 462 -30.64 -0.81 -25.70
C ASP A 462 -29.97 -1.93 -26.51
N HIS A 463 -28.63 -1.90 -26.62
CA HIS A 463 -27.84 -2.88 -27.34
C HIS A 463 -28.06 -4.31 -26.82
N TYR A 464 -28.06 -4.48 -25.49
CA TYR A 464 -28.27 -5.77 -24.83
C TYR A 464 -29.74 -6.08 -24.53
N SER A 465 -30.68 -5.23 -24.96
CA SER A 465 -32.12 -5.39 -24.69
C SER A 465 -32.47 -5.51 -23.19
N VAL A 466 -31.74 -4.77 -22.33
CA VAL A 466 -31.95 -4.74 -20.88
C VAL A 466 -32.98 -3.67 -20.52
N THR A 467 -34.17 -4.10 -20.10
CA THR A 467 -35.29 -3.18 -19.80
C THR A 467 -35.67 -3.12 -18.32
N THR A 468 -35.22 -4.09 -17.51
CA THR A 468 -35.57 -4.22 -16.09
C THR A 468 -34.43 -4.87 -15.30
N GLY A 469 -34.45 -4.74 -13.97
CA GLY A 469 -33.50 -5.42 -13.07
C GLY A 469 -32.38 -4.50 -12.60
N ILE A 470 -31.28 -5.07 -12.13
CA ILE A 470 -30.11 -4.34 -11.65
C ILE A 470 -29.02 -4.40 -12.73
N VAL A 471 -28.45 -3.25 -13.09
CA VAL A 471 -27.25 -3.17 -13.94
C VAL A 471 -26.07 -2.69 -13.10
N VAL A 472 -25.05 -3.52 -12.96
CA VAL A 472 -23.80 -3.14 -12.32
C VAL A 472 -22.78 -2.70 -13.36
N VAL A 473 -22.39 -1.43 -13.33
CA VAL A 473 -21.28 -0.89 -14.13
C VAL A 473 -19.98 -1.11 -13.35
N ALA A 474 -19.26 -2.18 -13.71
CA ALA A 474 -18.01 -2.58 -13.07
C ALA A 474 -16.84 -1.79 -13.67
N LYS A 475 -16.33 -0.82 -12.91
CA LYS A 475 -15.23 0.07 -13.35
C LYS A 475 -13.90 -0.66 -13.44
N MET A 476 -13.46 -0.99 -14.65
CA MET A 476 -12.09 -1.41 -14.97
C MET A 476 -11.17 -0.19 -15.10
N PHE A 477 -11.01 0.54 -13.99
CA PHE A 477 -10.18 1.75 -13.87
C PHE A 477 -9.23 1.58 -12.70
N LEU A 478 -8.00 2.12 -12.80
CA LEU A 478 -7.05 2.07 -11.68
C LEU A 478 -7.40 3.05 -10.57
N SER A 479 -7.81 4.27 -10.92
CA SER A 479 -8.14 5.32 -9.97
C SER A 479 -9.34 6.12 -10.45
N ASN A 480 -10.03 6.77 -9.53
CA ASN A 480 -11.12 7.69 -9.85
C ASN A 480 -10.54 9.00 -10.41
N GLY A 481 -10.19 8.98 -11.71
CA GLY A 481 -9.74 10.17 -12.44
C GLY A 481 -10.87 11.16 -12.74
N ARG A 482 -10.62 12.14 -13.63
CA ARG A 482 -11.60 13.16 -14.04
C ARG A 482 -12.97 12.59 -14.39
N HIS A 483 -12.94 11.48 -15.11
CA HIS A 483 -14.13 10.86 -15.68
C HIS A 483 -14.83 9.86 -14.74
N ALA A 484 -14.15 9.40 -13.68
CA ALA A 484 -14.61 8.26 -12.86
C ALA A 484 -14.81 8.56 -11.37
N GLY A 485 -14.65 9.82 -10.95
CA GLY A 485 -14.94 10.30 -9.59
C GLY A 485 -16.31 10.97 -9.45
N GLU A 486 -16.60 11.49 -8.27
CA GLU A 486 -17.85 12.21 -7.93
C GLU A 486 -18.02 13.44 -8.86
N LYS A 487 -19.18 13.54 -9.53
CA LYS A 487 -19.48 14.47 -10.65
C LYS A 487 -18.64 14.25 -11.92
N GLY A 488 -18.20 13.03 -12.17
CA GLY A 488 -17.49 12.64 -13.39
C GLY A 488 -18.45 12.22 -14.51
N ASP A 489 -17.93 12.14 -15.74
CA ASP A 489 -18.67 11.80 -16.96
C ASP A 489 -19.51 10.51 -16.84
N ILE A 490 -19.07 9.53 -16.05
CA ILE A 490 -19.83 8.29 -15.83
C ILE A 490 -21.16 8.57 -15.12
N GLU A 491 -21.20 9.46 -14.14
CA GLU A 491 -22.45 9.81 -13.44
C GLU A 491 -23.42 10.50 -14.39
N GLU A 492 -22.95 11.44 -15.21
CA GLU A 492 -23.79 12.11 -16.22
C GLU A 492 -24.35 11.12 -17.26
N ILE A 493 -23.53 10.16 -17.72
CA ILE A 493 -23.99 9.11 -18.62
C ILE A 493 -25.03 8.22 -17.93
N VAL A 494 -24.79 7.83 -16.67
CA VAL A 494 -25.72 6.99 -15.91
C VAL A 494 -27.05 7.71 -15.68
N ASP A 495 -27.04 8.99 -15.34
CA ASP A 495 -28.25 9.80 -15.18
C ASP A 495 -29.06 9.84 -16.48
N ALA A 496 -28.40 10.09 -17.61
CA ALA A 496 -29.04 10.10 -18.93
C ALA A 496 -29.56 8.71 -19.39
N VAL A 497 -28.94 7.63 -18.92
CA VAL A 497 -29.43 6.25 -19.15
C VAL A 497 -30.62 5.96 -18.24
N ASN A 498 -30.57 6.33 -16.96
CA ASN A 498 -31.67 6.16 -16.00
C ASN A 498 -32.94 6.88 -16.45
N GLU A 499 -32.83 8.08 -17.02
CA GLU A 499 -33.97 8.81 -17.59
C GLU A 499 -34.66 8.06 -18.75
N ARG A 500 -33.89 7.33 -19.56
CA ARG A 500 -34.40 6.52 -20.68
C ARG A 500 -34.88 5.13 -20.25
N HIS A 501 -34.33 4.59 -19.16
CA HIS A 501 -34.59 3.24 -18.66
C HIS A 501 -35.02 3.25 -17.19
N PRO A 502 -36.17 3.87 -16.82
CA PRO A 502 -36.59 4.02 -15.43
C PRO A 502 -36.91 2.71 -14.71
N GLY A 503 -36.99 1.58 -15.43
CA GLY A 503 -37.21 0.24 -14.88
C GLY A 503 -35.93 -0.49 -14.44
N VAL A 504 -34.76 0.13 -14.62
CA VAL A 504 -33.44 -0.44 -14.31
C VAL A 504 -32.82 0.30 -13.13
N ASP A 505 -32.25 -0.46 -12.19
CA ASP A 505 -31.44 0.06 -11.09
C ASP A 505 -29.95 -0.03 -11.48
N ILE A 506 -29.35 1.11 -11.86
CA ILE A 506 -27.93 1.17 -12.26
C ILE A 506 -27.05 1.45 -11.04
N ARG A 507 -26.08 0.57 -10.79
CA ARG A 507 -25.11 0.66 -9.69
C ARG A 507 -23.69 0.70 -10.24
N VAL A 508 -22.90 1.69 -9.85
CA VAL A 508 -21.52 1.84 -10.32
C VAL A 508 -20.55 1.40 -9.22
N THR A 509 -19.60 0.52 -9.52
CA THR A 509 -18.62 0.05 -8.54
C THR A 509 -17.56 1.10 -8.23
N GLU A 510 -16.75 0.94 -7.18
CA GLU A 510 -15.48 1.67 -7.10
C GLU A 510 -14.50 1.23 -8.20
N ALA A 511 -13.47 2.06 -8.47
CA ALA A 511 -12.31 1.65 -9.26
C ALA A 511 -11.47 0.58 -8.52
N LEU A 512 -10.52 -0.05 -9.22
CA LEU A 512 -9.62 -1.05 -8.62
C LEU A 512 -8.82 -0.44 -7.44
N GLY A 513 -8.41 0.83 -7.58
CA GLY A 513 -7.68 1.58 -6.57
C GLY A 513 -6.33 0.95 -6.27
N THR A 514 -6.03 0.84 -4.98
CA THR A 514 -4.81 0.19 -4.49
C THR A 514 -5.09 -1.23 -4.00
N HIS A 515 -5.86 -2.04 -4.71
CA HIS A 515 -6.13 -3.43 -4.29
C HIS A 515 -4.82 -4.23 -4.08
N GLU A 516 -4.78 -5.14 -3.11
CA GLU A 516 -3.55 -5.89 -2.78
C GLU A 516 -3.09 -6.83 -3.91
N LEU A 517 -4.05 -7.46 -4.59
CA LEU A 517 -3.80 -8.30 -5.76
C LEU A 517 -3.03 -7.57 -6.87
N LEU A 518 -3.13 -6.23 -6.99
CA LEU A 518 -2.33 -5.48 -7.97
C LEU A 518 -0.82 -5.59 -7.69
N SER A 519 -0.42 -5.49 -6.43
CA SER A 519 0.99 -5.67 -6.04
C SER A 519 1.46 -7.12 -6.22
N GLU A 520 0.59 -8.10 -5.99
CA GLU A 520 0.90 -9.51 -6.25
C GLU A 520 1.07 -9.80 -7.74
N THR A 521 0.16 -9.28 -8.58
CA THR A 521 0.30 -9.35 -10.05
C THR A 521 1.63 -8.74 -10.49
N MET A 522 1.96 -7.53 -10.03
CA MET A 522 3.21 -6.87 -10.40
C MET A 522 4.47 -7.60 -9.91
N HIS A 523 4.39 -8.29 -8.77
CA HIS A 523 5.46 -9.15 -8.29
C HIS A 523 5.71 -10.34 -9.24
N ASP A 524 4.66 -10.96 -9.77
CA ASP A 524 4.80 -12.02 -10.79
C ASP A 524 5.31 -11.45 -12.12
N ARG A 525 4.84 -10.27 -12.53
CA ARG A 525 5.34 -9.61 -13.76
C ARG A 525 6.82 -9.27 -13.64
N TYR A 526 7.29 -8.89 -12.45
CA TYR A 526 8.70 -8.71 -12.16
C TYR A 526 9.49 -10.02 -12.34
N ARG A 527 9.01 -11.13 -11.76
CA ARG A 527 9.67 -12.44 -11.91
C ARG A 527 9.70 -12.90 -13.38
N ALA A 528 8.59 -12.73 -14.10
CA ALA A 528 8.51 -13.05 -15.52
C ALA A 528 9.48 -12.20 -16.35
N ALA A 529 9.58 -10.89 -16.06
CA ALA A 529 10.53 -10.00 -16.73
C ALA A 529 11.98 -10.45 -16.50
N LEU A 530 12.34 -10.84 -15.27
CA LEU A 530 13.67 -11.38 -14.97
C LEU A 530 13.98 -12.71 -15.67
N GLY A 531 12.95 -13.53 -15.88
CA GLY A 531 13.08 -14.83 -16.56
C GLY A 531 13.29 -14.75 -18.07
N LYS A 532 13.13 -13.58 -18.70
CA LYS A 532 13.37 -13.42 -20.14
C LYS A 532 14.85 -13.67 -20.47
N GLU A 533 15.13 -14.51 -21.46
CA GLU A 533 16.52 -14.73 -21.91
C GLU A 533 17.13 -13.46 -22.50
N VAL A 534 16.37 -12.76 -23.36
CA VAL A 534 16.80 -11.54 -24.06
C VAL A 534 16.05 -10.31 -23.50
N PRO A 535 16.73 -9.18 -23.25
CA PRO A 535 16.05 -7.95 -22.84
C PRO A 535 15.21 -7.37 -23.98
N ASP A 536 14.11 -6.69 -23.63
CA ASP A 536 13.23 -6.03 -24.61
C ASP A 536 13.96 -4.89 -25.35
N TYR A 537 14.88 -4.21 -24.66
CA TYR A 537 15.76 -3.21 -25.26
C TYR A 537 17.19 -3.32 -24.73
N ALA A 538 18.16 -3.12 -25.60
CA ALA A 538 19.58 -3.06 -25.25
C ALA A 538 20.24 -1.86 -25.94
N PHE A 539 21.02 -1.10 -25.18
CA PHE A 539 21.78 0.05 -25.64
C PHE A 539 23.24 -0.14 -25.27
N VAL A 540 24.11 0.03 -26.26
CA VAL A 540 25.57 -0.05 -26.10
C VAL A 540 26.17 1.34 -26.35
N PRO A 541 27.27 1.70 -25.67
CA PRO A 541 28.05 2.90 -25.98
C PRO A 541 28.40 2.96 -27.48
N ALA A 542 28.48 4.17 -28.02
CA ALA A 542 29.12 4.36 -29.32
C ALA A 542 30.64 4.08 -29.17
N GLU A 543 31.22 3.37 -30.14
CA GLU A 543 32.67 3.07 -30.20
C GLU A 543 33.54 4.33 -30.31
#